data_AF-A0A8D2IWJ4-F1
#
_entry.id   AF-A0A8D2IWJ4-F1
#
_cell.length_a   1.000
_cell.length_b   1.000
_cell.length_c   1.000
_cell.angle_alpha   90.00
_cell.angle_beta   90.00
_cell.angle_gamma   90.00
#
_symmetry.space_group_name_H-M   'P 1'
#
loop_
_entity.id
_entity.type
_entity.pdbx_description
1 polymer ?
#
loop_
_entity_poly.entity_id
_entity_poly.type
_entity_poly.pdbx_seq_one_letter_code
_entity_poly.pdbx_strand_id
1 'polypeptide(L)' 'MGNPLETALDTVINVFHQYSTHKPHPDKLNNGELKQLIEKELAEFLKVSLMETDSAQCEVVWK' A
#
# COMPACT_ATOMS: atom_id res chain seq x y z
N MET A 1 -20.06 -11.20 -11.89
CA MET A 1 -18.82 -10.74 -12.54
C MET A 1 -19.01 -9.27 -12.82
N GLY A 2 -18.49 -8.41 -11.94
CA GLY A 2 -18.51 -6.97 -12.19
C GLY A 2 -17.62 -6.62 -13.38
N ASN A 3 -17.76 -5.42 -13.92
CA ASN A 3 -16.84 -4.94 -14.95
C ASN A 3 -15.40 -4.85 -14.38
N PRO A 4 -14.36 -4.73 -15.23
CA PRO A 4 -12.97 -4.68 -14.75
C PRO A 4 -12.70 -3.56 -13.73
N LEU A 5 -13.42 -2.45 -13.82
CA LEU A 5 -13.29 -1.32 -12.90
C LEU A 5 -13.89 -1.63 -11.52
N GLU A 6 -15.08 -2.24 -11.46
CA GLU A 6 -15.70 -2.71 -10.22
C GLU A 6 -14.79 -3.73 -9.51
N THR A 7 -14.21 -4.66 -10.28
CA THR A 7 -13.28 -5.66 -9.74
C THR A 7 -12.00 -5.03 -9.18
N ALA A 8 -11.47 -4.00 -9.85
CA ALA A 8 -10.30 -3.27 -9.37
C ALA A 8 -10.61 -2.51 -8.07
N LEU A 9 -11.78 -1.85 -7.99
CA LEU A 9 -12.21 -1.15 -6.78
C LEU A 9 -12.43 -2.12 -5.61
N ASP A 10 -13.08 -3.26 -5.83
CA ASP A 10 -13.24 -4.30 -4.82
C ASP A 10 -11.89 -4.80 -4.31
N THR A 11 -10.90 -4.94 -5.20
CA THR A 11 -9.54 -5.33 -4.84
C THR A 11 -8.88 -4.29 -3.93
N VAL A 12 -8.96 -3.00 -4.28
CA VAL A 12 -8.41 -1.89 -3.48
C VAL A 12 -9.04 -1.85 -2.08
N ILE A 13 -10.37 -1.98 -2.00
CA ILE A 13 -11.11 -1.98 -0.73
C ILE A 13 -10.70 -3.19 0.13
N ASN A 14 -10.62 -4.37 -0.46
CA ASN A 14 -10.22 -5.58 0.27
C ASN A 14 -8.80 -5.49 0.81
N VAL A 15 -7.85 -4.99 0.01
CA VAL A 15 -6.47 -4.75 0.47
C VAL A 15 -6.48 -3.75 1.61
N PHE A 16 -7.20 -2.62 1.50
CA PHE A 16 -7.31 -1.64 2.59
C PHE A 16 -7.78 -2.27 3.91
N HIS A 17 -8.84 -3.08 3.87
CA HIS A 17 -9.39 -3.74 5.08
C HIS A 17 -8.47 -4.82 5.66
N GLN A 18 -7.59 -5.44 4.87
CA GLN A 18 -6.59 -6.38 5.40
C GLN A 18 -5.56 -5.68 6.30
N TYR A 19 -5.24 -4.42 6.02
CA TYR A 19 -4.28 -3.63 6.80
C TYR A 19 -4.95 -2.81 7.90
N SER A 20 -6.18 -2.34 7.67
CA SER A 20 -6.99 -1.54 8.61
C SER A 20 -7.63 -2.43 9.67
N THR A 21 -6.83 -3.08 10.51
CA THR A 21 -7.29 -4.08 11.49
C THR A 21 -7.25 -3.58 12.93
N HIS A 22 -6.64 -2.41 13.18
CA HIS A 22 -6.51 -1.85 14.52
C HIS A 22 -7.85 -1.41 15.10
N LYS A 23 -8.20 -1.94 16.28
CA LYS A 23 -9.33 -1.46 17.07
C LYS A 23 -8.93 -0.20 17.85
N PRO A 24 -9.80 0.81 17.96
CA PRO A 24 -11.25 0.80 17.73
C PRO A 24 -11.70 1.25 16.33
N HIS A 25 -10.77 1.47 15.38
CA HIS A 25 -11.08 2.07 14.09
C HIS A 25 -10.70 1.15 12.91
N PRO A 26 -11.46 0.06 12.68
CA PRO A 26 -11.20 -0.89 11.59
C PRO A 26 -11.41 -0.31 10.18
N ASP A 27 -11.90 0.93 10.09
CA ASP A 27 -12.07 1.65 8.82
C ASP A 27 -11.03 2.77 8.64
N LYS A 28 -9.94 2.75 9.43
CA LYS A 28 -8.84 3.71 9.34
C LYS A 28 -7.50 3.00 9.41
N LEU A 29 -6.59 3.38 8.50
CA LEU A 29 -5.18 3.04 8.62
C LEU A 29 -4.48 4.06 9.51
N ASN A 30 -3.75 3.58 10.51
CA ASN A 30 -2.74 4.39 11.19
C ASN A 30 -1.43 4.44 10.37
N ASN A 31 -0.49 5.31 10.77
CA ASN A 31 0.78 5.48 10.05
C ASN A 31 1.59 4.17 9.92
N GLY A 32 1.54 3.28 10.92
CA GLY A 32 2.22 1.99 10.87
C GLY A 32 1.55 1.00 9.91
N GLU A 33 0.22 0.94 9.89
CA GLU A 33 -0.54 0.08 8.97
C GLU A 33 -0.40 0.57 7.52
N LEU A 34 -0.47 1.89 7.30
CA LEU A 34 -0.26 2.49 5.99
C LEU A 34 1.15 2.22 5.48
N LYS A 35 2.17 2.37 6.34
CA LYS A 35 3.55 2.01 6.01
C LYS A 35 3.68 0.55 5.57
N GLN A 36 3.06 -0.39 6.31
CA GLN A 36 3.09 -1.80 5.95
C GLN A 36 2.40 -2.09 4.61
N LEU A 37 1.26 -1.45 4.34
CA LEU A 37 0.56 -1.58 3.07
C LEU A 37 1.45 -1.09 1.92
N ILE A 38 2.07 0.08 2.07
CA ILE A 38 2.95 0.66 1.06
C ILE A 38 4.18 -0.22 0.80
N GLU A 39 4.82 -0.72 1.85
CA GLU A 39 6.02 -1.57 1.73
C GLU A 39 5.73 -2.95 1.14
N LYS A 40 4.51 -3.47 1.26
CA LYS A 40 4.17 -4.83 0.78
C LYS A 40 3.46 -4.84 -0.56
N GLU A 41 2.44 -3.99 -0.73
CA GLU A 41 1.58 -3.98 -1.92
C GLU A 41 2.09 -3.02 -2.99
N LEU A 42 2.83 -1.97 -2.60
CA LEU A 42 3.23 -0.88 -3.49
C LEU A 42 4.75 -0.73 -3.64
N ALA A 43 5.54 -1.66 -3.12
CA ALA A 43 7.00 -1.58 -3.19
C ALA A 43 7.53 -1.48 -4.63
N GLU A 44 6.94 -2.19 -5.57
CA GLU A 44 7.37 -2.14 -6.97
C GLU A 44 7.00 -0.82 -7.64
N PHE A 45 5.81 -0.27 -7.34
CA PHE A 45 5.41 1.05 -7.81
C PHE A 45 6.36 2.14 -7.31
N LEU A 46 6.75 2.08 -6.03
CA LEU A 46 7.66 3.06 -5.46
C LEU A 46 9.09 2.93 -5.99
N LYS A 47 9.56 1.72 -6.28
CA LYS A 47 10.87 1.53 -6.94
C LYS A 47 10.90 2.25 -8.29
N VAL A 48 9.84 2.13 -9.09
CA VAL A 48 9.75 2.79 -10.40
C VAL A 48 9.78 4.33 -10.27
N SER A 49 9.16 4.90 -9.24
CA SER A 49 9.17 6.36 -9.01
C SER A 49 10.50 6.90 -8.46
N LEU A 50 11.34 6.05 -7.88
CA LEU A 50 12.64 6.44 -7.28
C LEU A 50 13.84 6.10 -8.17
N MET A 51 13.62 5.38 -9.28
CA MET A 51 14.64 4.99 -10.26
C MET A 51 15.05 6.12 -11.23
N GLU A 52 15.05 7.38 -10.78
CA GLU A 52 15.85 8.44 -11.44
C GLU A 52 17.27 8.54 -10.89
N THR A 53 17.73 7.65 -10.00
CA THR A 53 19.14 7.63 -9.58
C THR A 53 19.70 6.21 -9.37
N ASP A 54 20.77 5.91 -10.11
CA ASP A 54 21.65 4.76 -9.96
C ASP A 54 22.27 4.73 -8.56
N SER A 55 21.88 3.79 -7.70
CA SER A 55 22.71 3.12 -6.69
C SER A 55 21.82 2.29 -5.77
N ALA A 56 22.33 1.10 -5.42
CA ALA A 56 21.70 0.11 -4.58
C ALA A 56 21.12 0.68 -3.26
N GLN A 57 19.98 0.10 -2.87
CA GLN A 57 19.32 0.19 -1.57
C GLN A 57 18.41 1.43 -1.36
N CYS A 58 17.25 1.41 -2.04
CA CYS A 58 16.09 2.20 -1.61
C CYS A 58 15.47 1.55 -0.37
N GLU A 59 16.03 1.81 0.81
CA GLU A 59 15.28 1.69 2.05
C GLU A 59 14.32 2.88 2.14
N VAL A 60 13.03 2.61 2.34
CA VAL A 60 12.07 3.68 2.61
C VAL A 60 12.42 4.23 3.99
N VAL A 61 13.09 5.38 4.04
CA VAL A 61 13.49 6.04 5.30
C VAL A 61 12.28 6.77 5.87
N TRP A 62 11.56 6.11 6.77
CA TRP A 62 10.46 6.71 7.53
C TRP A 62 11.06 7.49 8.71
N LYS A 63 11.00 8.83 8.67
CA LYS A 63 11.37 9.69 9.80
C LYS A 63 10.25 9.79 10.83
#